data_AF-A0A6S6TGT4-F1
#
_entry.id   AF-A0A6S6TGT4-F1
#
_cell.length_a   1.000
_cell.length_b   1.000
_cell.length_c   1.000
_cell.angle_alpha   90.00
_cell.angle_beta   90.00
_cell.angle_gamma   90.00
#
_symmetry.space_group_name_H-M   'P 1'
#
loop_
_entity.id
_entity.type
_entity.pdbx_description
1 polymer ?
#
loop_
_entity_poly.entity_id
_entity_poly.type
_entity_poly.pdbx_seq_one_letter_code
_entity_poly.pdbx_strand_id
1 'polypeptide(L)'
;MPNQNNPFQVITYTDTVAFNYTLPDEDEQRTIEHDLTIVWEDTIEKFIEEHGEEKEYKIHTFKREREQNNLIAQIEDEADDLIDEVQEEIANKMKYGFEFSGQLHNDD
;
A
#
# COMPACT_ATOMS: atom_id res chain seq x y z
N MET A 1 16.78 28.08 12.46
CA MET A 1 16.54 27.53 13.81
C MET A 1 15.70 28.56 14.56
N PRO A 2 14.45 28.29 14.97
CA PRO A 2 13.90 27.00 15.41
C PRO A 2 12.96 26.34 14.39
N ASN A 3 12.77 25.04 14.60
CA ASN A 3 11.86 24.12 13.93
C ASN A 3 10.49 24.75 13.61
N GLN A 4 10.11 24.79 12.34
CA GLN A 4 8.69 24.72 11.99
C GLN A 4 8.27 23.24 12.08
N ASN A 5 8.32 22.68 13.29
CA ASN A 5 7.44 21.57 13.63
C ASN A 5 6.05 22.17 13.60
N ASN A 6 5.42 22.17 12.42
CA ASN A 6 3.97 22.16 12.42
C ASN A 6 3.59 20.91 13.21
N PRO A 7 2.93 21.05 14.38
CA PRO A 7 2.65 19.90 15.23
C PRO A 7 1.79 18.84 14.52
N PHE A 8 1.14 19.23 13.42
CA PHE A 8 0.24 18.40 12.63
C PHE A 8 0.74 18.29 11.19
N GLN A 9 1.93 17.75 11.00
CA GLN A 9 2.47 17.41 9.70
C GLN A 9 2.42 15.89 9.51
N VAL A 10 1.98 15.46 8.34
CA VAL A 10 1.98 14.05 7.92
C VAL A 10 2.74 13.99 6.61
N ILE A 11 3.71 13.09 6.53
CA ILE A 11 4.41 12.79 5.30
C ILE A 11 3.80 11.50 4.76
N THR A 12 3.47 11.48 3.49
CA THR A 12 2.93 10.29 2.82
C THR A 12 3.78 9.99 1.61
N TYR A 13 3.94 8.72 1.29
CA TYR A 13 4.65 8.30 0.09
C TYR A 13 3.97 7.08 -0.50
N THR A 14 4.13 6.88 -1.79
CA THR A 14 3.59 5.70 -2.47
C THR A 14 4.70 4.68 -2.61
N ASP A 15 4.43 3.46 -2.16
CA ASP A 15 5.35 2.34 -2.27
C ASP A 15 4.67 1.12 -2.83
N THR A 16 5.40 0.38 -3.65
CA THR A 16 4.91 -0.84 -4.27
C THR A 16 5.18 -1.99 -3.30
N VAL A 17 4.11 -2.51 -2.70
CA VAL A 17 4.18 -3.61 -1.75
C VAL A 17 3.93 -4.93 -2.49
N ALA A 18 4.86 -5.85 -2.34
CA ALA A 18 4.81 -7.18 -2.94
C ALA A 18 4.21 -8.20 -1.96
N PHE A 19 3.03 -8.71 -2.29
CA PHE A 19 2.34 -9.80 -1.61
C PHE A 19 2.76 -11.13 -2.22
N ASN A 20 3.58 -11.88 -1.51
CA ASN A 20 4.06 -13.19 -1.95
C ASN A 20 3.15 -14.31 -1.43
N TYR A 21 2.73 -15.22 -2.31
CA TYR A 21 1.89 -16.36 -1.98
C TYR A 21 2.30 -17.60 -2.78
N THR A 22 1.98 -18.77 -2.25
CA THR A 22 2.25 -20.06 -2.90
C THR A 22 0.95 -20.83 -2.97
N LEU A 23 0.59 -21.31 -4.16
CA LEU A 23 -0.61 -22.13 -4.32
C LEU A 23 -0.34 -23.54 -3.78
N PRO A 24 -1.36 -24.23 -3.23
CA PRO A 24 -1.17 -25.53 -2.60
C PRO A 24 -0.63 -26.62 -3.55
N ASP A 25 -0.79 -26.46 -4.86
CA ASP A 25 -0.35 -27.40 -5.90
C ASP A 25 0.88 -26.90 -6.70
N GLU A 26 1.48 -25.78 -6.32
CA GLU A 26 2.67 -25.22 -6.98
C GLU A 26 3.82 -25.03 -5.97
N ASP A 27 5.03 -25.43 -6.35
CA ASP A 27 6.25 -25.13 -5.58
C ASP A 27 6.81 -23.71 -5.89
N GLU A 28 6.24 -23.01 -6.89
CA GLU A 28 6.67 -21.67 -7.28
C GLU A 28 5.92 -20.59 -6.50
N GLN A 29 6.68 -19.67 -5.90
CA GLN A 29 6.15 -18.50 -5.21
C GLN A 29 5.71 -17.47 -6.25
N ARG A 30 4.44 -17.05 -6.15
CA ARG A 30 3.87 -15.97 -6.95
C ARG A 30 3.87 -14.68 -6.14
N THR A 31 3.93 -13.57 -6.85
CA THR A 31 3.94 -12.23 -6.27
C THR A 31 2.83 -11.41 -6.91
N ILE A 32 2.04 -10.72 -6.08
CA ILE A 32 1.14 -9.65 -6.50
C ILE A 32 1.73 -8.35 -5.97
N GLU A 33 1.91 -7.37 -6.84
CA GLU A 33 2.43 -6.05 -6.46
C GLU A 33 1.28 -5.05 -6.50
N HIS A 34 1.14 -4.26 -5.44
CA HIS A 34 0.21 -3.14 -5.38
C HIS A 34 0.87 -1.89 -4.84
N ASP A 35 0.49 -0.75 -5.40
CA ASP A 35 0.92 0.55 -4.91
C ASP A 35 0.06 0.96 -3.71
N LEU A 36 0.70 1.12 -2.56
CA LEU A 36 0.10 1.57 -1.31
C LEU A 36 0.60 2.96 -0.96
N THR A 37 -0.31 3.80 -0.46
CA THR A 37 0.10 5.05 0.20
C THR A 37 0.43 4.72 1.65
N ILE A 38 1.63 5.07 2.08
CA ILE A 38 2.13 4.81 3.43
C ILE A 38 2.33 6.14 4.14
N VAL A 39 1.93 6.20 5.42
CA VAL A 39 2.21 7.33 6.29
C VAL A 39 3.60 7.18 6.89
N TRP A 40 4.41 8.22 6.74
CA TRP A 40 5.69 8.36 7.41
C TRP A 40 5.54 9.22 8.66
N GLU A 41 5.79 8.62 9.82
CA GLU A 41 5.61 9.25 11.14
C GLU A 41 6.85 10.03 11.62
N ASP A 42 7.98 9.89 10.92
CA ASP A 42 9.27 10.46 11.31
C ASP A 42 9.59 11.74 10.51
N THR A 43 10.83 12.23 10.56
CA THR A 43 11.24 13.42 9.80
C THR A 43 11.50 13.14 8.32
N ILE A 44 11.37 14.17 7.48
CA ILE A 44 11.72 14.12 6.04
C ILE A 44 13.20 13.74 5.86
N GLU A 45 14.09 14.21 6.75
CA GLU A 45 15.52 13.90 6.68
C GLU A 45 15.77 12.39 6.77
N LYS A 46 15.09 11.69 7.69
CA LYS A 46 15.16 10.23 7.79
C LYS A 46 14.48 9.54 6.61
N PHE A 47 13.38 10.09 6.12
CA PHE A 47 12.71 9.55 4.94
C PHE A 47 13.65 9.54 3.73
N ILE A 48 14.34 10.65 3.49
CA ILE A 48 15.32 10.79 2.40
C ILE A 48 16.51 9.86 2.61
N GLU A 49 16.98 9.68 3.85
CA GLU A 49 18.08 8.76 4.16
C GLU A 49 17.71 7.30 3.89
N GLU A 50 16.46 6.90 4.20
CA GLU A 50 16.00 5.52 4.09
C GLU A 50 15.52 5.15 2.68
N HIS A 51 14.71 6.00 2.05
CA HIS A 51 14.10 5.72 0.74
C HIS A 51 14.85 6.38 -0.43
N GLY A 52 15.78 7.28 -0.16
CA GLY A 52 16.49 8.07 -1.17
C GLY A 52 15.72 9.32 -1.61
N GLU A 53 16.45 10.33 -2.09
CA GLU A 53 15.87 11.60 -2.60
C GLU A 53 14.96 11.43 -3.82
N GLU A 54 15.02 10.28 -4.50
CA GLU A 54 14.26 10.00 -5.71
C GLU A 54 12.84 9.48 -5.42
N LYS A 55 12.54 9.09 -4.17
CA LYS A 55 11.21 8.60 -3.80
C LYS A 55 10.22 9.77 -3.72
N GLU A 56 9.13 9.70 -4.48
CA GLU A 56 8.08 10.71 -4.42
C GLU A 56 7.34 10.65 -3.07
N TYR A 57 7.39 11.76 -2.32
CA TYR A 57 6.65 11.95 -1.09
C TYR A 57 5.82 13.23 -1.14
N LYS A 58 4.73 13.26 -0.37
CA LYS A 58 3.86 14.42 -0.19
C LYS A 58 3.85 14.80 1.28
N ILE A 59 3.99 16.11 1.52
CA ILE A 59 3.87 16.67 2.86
C ILE A 59 2.49 17.30 3.00
N HIS A 60 1.70 16.76 3.91
CA HIS A 60 0.42 17.31 4.32
C HIS A 60 0.61 18.11 5.60
N THR A 61 0.22 19.39 5.59
CA THR A 61 0.26 20.25 6.78
C THR A 61 -1.16 20.60 7.20
N PHE A 62 -1.46 20.36 8.48
CA PHE A 62 -2.78 20.55 9.05
C PHE A 62 -2.79 21.65 10.09
N LYS A 63 -3.96 22.26 10.29
CA LYS A 63 -4.17 23.27 11.34
C LYS A 63 -4.61 22.63 12.65
N ARG A 64 -5.15 21.41 12.61
CA ARG A 64 -5.71 20.68 13.76
C ARG A 64 -5.27 19.22 13.73
N GLU A 65 -5.00 18.67 14.91
CA GLU A 65 -4.70 17.25 15.13
C GLU A 65 -5.77 16.33 14.52
N ARG A 66 -7.05 16.68 14.67
CA ARG A 66 -8.15 15.90 14.12
C ARG A 66 -8.07 15.74 12.60
N GLU A 67 -7.61 16.76 11.87
CA GLU A 67 -7.49 16.68 10.41
C GLU A 67 -6.33 15.76 10.01
N GLN A 68 -5.23 15.81 10.77
CA GLN A 68 -4.12 14.87 10.63
C GLN A 68 -4.57 13.43 10.90
N ASN A 69 -5.23 13.17 12.03
CA ASN A 69 -5.68 11.83 12.39
C ASN A 69 -6.69 11.28 11.39
N ASN A 70 -7.54 12.15 10.82
CA ASN A 70 -8.46 11.74 9.76
C ASN A 70 -7.73 11.29 8.48
N LEU A 71 -6.65 11.99 8.08
CA LEU A 71 -5.87 11.58 6.91
C LEU A 71 -5.16 10.25 7.18
N ILE A 72 -4.54 10.11 8.36
CA ILE A 72 -3.86 8.87 8.74
C ILE A 72 -4.84 7.70 8.71
N ALA A 73 -5.98 7.85 9.40
CA ALA A 73 -7.02 6.82 9.40
C ALA A 73 -7.53 6.50 8.00
N GLN A 74 -7.72 7.50 7.13
CA GLN A 74 -8.14 7.26 5.75
C GLN A 74 -7.12 6.43 4.96
N ILE A 75 -5.82 6.69 5.16
CA ILE A 75 -4.75 5.96 4.48
C ILE A 75 -4.64 4.54 5.03
N GLU A 76 -4.76 4.37 6.35
CA GLU A 76 -4.78 3.06 7.00
C GLU A 76 -5.99 2.23 6.56
N ASP A 77 -7.19 2.83 6.52
CA ASP A 77 -8.41 2.18 6.05
C ASP A 77 -8.27 1.72 4.58
N GLU A 78 -7.71 2.58 3.70
CA GLU A 78 -7.47 2.23 2.28
C GLU A 78 -6.42 1.10 2.14
N ALA A 79 -5.42 1.08 3.00
CA ALA A 79 -4.43 0.01 3.03
C ALA A 79 -5.04 -1.31 3.51
N ASP A 80 -5.85 -1.29 4.56
CA ASP A 80 -6.55 -2.46 5.09
C ASP A 80 -7.54 -3.03 4.05
N ASP A 81 -8.34 -2.17 3.40
CA ASP A 81 -9.26 -2.58 2.34
C ASP A 81 -8.52 -3.28 1.18
N LEU A 82 -7.36 -2.76 0.77
CA LEU A 82 -6.54 -3.37 -0.28
C LEU A 82 -5.93 -4.70 0.16
N ILE A 83 -5.45 -4.78 1.41
CA ILE A 83 -4.92 -6.02 1.97
C ILE A 83 -6.00 -7.10 1.99
N ASP A 84 -7.22 -6.75 2.38
CA ASP A 84 -8.37 -7.66 2.37
C ASP A 84 -8.73 -8.11 0.94
N GLU A 85 -8.73 -7.21 -0.03
CA GLU A 85 -8.96 -7.53 -1.45
C GLU A 85 -7.89 -8.50 -1.98
N VAL A 86 -6.61 -8.24 -1.71
CA VAL A 86 -5.50 -9.11 -2.13
C VAL A 86 -5.60 -10.47 -1.44
N GLN A 87 -5.96 -10.51 -0.15
CA GLN A 87 -6.18 -11.76 0.57
C GLN A 87 -7.36 -12.55 -0.01
N GLU A 88 -8.46 -11.89 -0.37
CA GLU A 88 -9.59 -12.53 -1.03
C GLU A 88 -9.19 -13.04 -2.42
N GLU A 89 -8.42 -12.28 -3.20
CA GLU A 89 -7.89 -12.72 -4.49
C GLU A 89 -7.01 -13.97 -4.33
N ILE A 90 -6.06 -13.96 -3.40
CA ILE A 90 -5.20 -15.12 -3.11
C ILE A 90 -6.05 -16.31 -2.64
N ALA A 91 -7.00 -16.09 -1.73
CA ALA A 91 -7.88 -17.14 -1.23
C ALA A 91 -8.74 -17.73 -2.36
N ASN A 92 -9.25 -16.92 -3.28
CA ASN A 92 -9.97 -17.39 -4.46
C ASN A 92 -9.06 -18.23 -5.37
N LYS A 93 -7.80 -17.81 -5.59
CA LYS A 93 -6.82 -18.60 -6.36
C LYS A 93 -6.48 -19.93 -5.67
N MET A 94 -6.30 -19.93 -4.35
CA MET A 94 -6.02 -21.14 -3.56
C MET A 94 -7.22 -22.10 -3.48
N LYS A 95 -8.44 -21.57 -3.30
CA LYS A 95 -9.66 -22.37 -3.12
C LYS A 95 -10.10 -23.10 -4.39
N TYR A 96 -9.84 -22.50 -5.55
CA TYR A 96 -10.28 -23.07 -6.82
C TYR A 96 -9.15 -23.63 -7.69
N GLY A 97 -7.87 -23.52 -7.29
CA GLY A 97 -6.74 -23.92 -8.14
C GLY A 97 -6.90 -23.28 -9.53
N PHE A 98 -7.10 -21.97 -9.56
CA PHE A 98 -7.70 -21.30 -10.71
C PHE A 98 -6.69 -21.14 -11.87
N GLU A 99 -6.60 -22.15 -12.72
CA GLU A 99 -6.15 -21.98 -14.10
C GLU A 99 -7.35 -21.49 -14.94
N PHE A 100 -7.53 -20.18 -15.05
CA PHE A 100 -8.36 -19.65 -16.13
C PHE A 100 -7.57 -19.66 -17.43
N SER A 101 -7.68 -20.75 -18.17
CA SER A 101 -7.35 -20.81 -19.59
C SER A 101 -8.61 -20.62 -20.45
N GLY A 102 -9.49 -19.69 -20.09
CA GLY A 102 -10.77 -19.48 -20.78
C GLY A 102 -10.67 -18.50 -21.95
N GLN A 103 -11.06 -18.94 -23.15
CA GLN A 103 -11.40 -18.02 -24.24
C GLN A 103 -12.64 -17.20 -23.82
N LEU A 104 -12.52 -15.88 -23.86
CA LEU A 104 -13.55 -14.92 -23.41
C LEU A 104 -14.83 -14.92 -24.27
N HIS A 105 -14.89 -15.65 -25.39
CA HIS A 105 -16.10 -15.85 -26.19
C HIS A 105 -16.11 -17.24 -26.82
N ASN A 106 -17.19 -18.00 -26.60
CA ASN A 106 -17.73 -18.91 -27.60
C ASN A 106 -19.04 -18.28 -28.06
N ASP A 107 -18.98 -17.46 -29.12
CA ASP A 107 -20.17 -17.09 -29.88
C ASP A 107 -20.16 -17.94 -31.16
N ASP A 108 -21.06 -18.93 -31.17
CA ASP A 108 -21.58 -19.82 -32.25
C ASP A 108 -20.62 -20.65 -33.13
#